data_AF-A0A0J8RPN8-F1
#
_entry.id   AF-A0A0J8RPN8-F1
#
_cell.length_a   1.000
_cell.length_b   1.000
_cell.length_c   1.000
_cell.angle_alpha   90.00
_cell.angle_beta   90.00
_cell.angle_gamma   90.00
#
_symmetry.space_group_name_H-M   'P 1'
#
loop_
_entity.id
_entity.type
_entity.pdbx_description
1 polymer ?
#
loop_
_entity_poly.entity_id
_entity_poly.type
_entity_poly.pdbx_seq_one_letter_code
_entity_poly.pdbx_strand_id
1 'polypeptide(L)'
;MSSTAGLSRLSALFLLFFFFLSVSAKTFTWNCGNSVGTCNNYCYYAKCRSGAKRSFTYDPNKSNARKRRVASGCSKNPCGRKSRLPFKKFGRSCDEFPFASTKEGGKGAQLRCVNPHENSSEGGQLRGFYRKLKPGERYGITIRNYGKARYCARRTCKNDGGQFYLNSNRKFVGNRPRALNDASGFTMNEGNEAPADLKQVETEDGATHLVLAEDPDDPIGAGSQLWDSETDKSHTVVRVL
;
A
#
# COMPACT_ATOMS: atom_id res chain seq x y z
N MET A 1 -35.17 64.61 -27.94
CA MET A 1 -34.86 64.58 -26.49
C MET A 1 -35.18 63.18 -25.98
N SER A 2 -34.21 62.57 -25.28
CA SER A 2 -34.20 61.44 -24.33
C SER A 2 -35.43 60.53 -24.22
N SER A 3 -35.33 59.22 -24.00
CA SER A 3 -34.38 58.52 -23.13
C SER A 3 -34.44 57.01 -23.36
N THR A 4 -33.29 56.36 -23.21
CA THR A 4 -33.10 54.92 -23.09
C THR A 4 -33.57 54.41 -21.72
N ALA A 5 -34.04 53.17 -21.66
CA ALA A 5 -34.10 52.39 -20.41
C ALA A 5 -33.79 50.93 -20.73
N GLY A 6 -32.60 50.48 -20.31
CA GLY A 6 -32.09 49.13 -20.52
C GLY A 6 -32.71 48.13 -19.54
N LEU A 7 -33.13 46.99 -20.07
CA LEU A 7 -33.42 45.80 -19.26
C LEU A 7 -32.11 45.09 -18.93
N SER A 8 -31.79 45.09 -17.65
CA SER A 8 -30.64 44.42 -17.04
C SER A 8 -30.77 42.90 -17.15
N ARG A 9 -29.70 42.29 -17.66
CA ARG A 9 -29.52 40.83 -17.69
C ARG A 9 -29.24 40.34 -16.26
N LEU A 10 -30.25 39.79 -15.59
CA LEU A 10 -30.03 38.95 -14.40
C LEU A 10 -29.51 37.58 -14.85
N SER A 11 -28.17 37.48 -15.00
CA SER A 11 -27.50 36.18 -15.06
C SER A 11 -27.47 35.60 -13.66
N ALA A 12 -28.36 34.65 -13.37
CA ALA A 12 -28.29 33.83 -12.17
C ALA A 12 -27.06 32.93 -12.25
N LEU A 13 -25.95 33.37 -11.67
CA LEU A 13 -24.74 32.57 -11.48
C LEU A 13 -25.05 31.49 -10.42
N PHE A 14 -25.45 30.30 -10.87
CA PHE A 14 -25.47 29.11 -10.02
C PHE A 14 -24.00 28.71 -9.75
N LEU A 15 -23.43 29.22 -8.65
CA LEU A 15 -22.16 28.73 -8.10
C LEU A 15 -22.38 27.31 -7.58
N LEU A 16 -22.16 26.32 -8.45
CA LEU A 16 -22.01 24.91 -8.06
C LEU A 16 -20.74 24.78 -7.21
N PHE A 17 -20.89 24.94 -5.90
CA PHE A 17 -19.88 24.55 -4.92
C PHE A 17 -19.78 23.02 -4.92
N PHE A 18 -18.93 22.48 -5.79
CA PHE A 18 -18.45 21.10 -5.67
C PHE A 18 -17.60 21.02 -4.40
N PHE A 19 -18.24 20.67 -3.27
CA PHE A 19 -17.53 20.15 -2.11
C PHE A 19 -16.88 18.83 -2.53
N PHE A 20 -15.63 18.91 -2.98
CA PHE A 20 -14.75 17.74 -3.04
C PHE A 20 -14.52 17.28 -1.59
N LEU A 21 -15.37 16.37 -1.12
CA LEU A 21 -15.13 15.62 0.08
C LEU A 21 -13.86 14.79 -0.17
N SER A 22 -12.71 15.28 0.29
CA SER A 22 -11.48 14.51 0.32
C SER A 22 -11.66 13.34 1.27
N VAL A 23 -12.06 12.18 0.72
CA VAL A 23 -12.03 10.92 1.45
C VAL A 23 -10.56 10.57 1.66
N SER A 24 -10.03 10.91 2.83
CA SER A 24 -8.73 10.38 3.28
C SER A 24 -8.84 8.86 3.37
N ALA A 25 -8.22 8.15 2.42
CA ALA A 25 -8.11 6.71 2.50
C ALA A 25 -7.30 6.33 3.75
N LYS A 26 -7.81 5.42 4.57
CA LYS A 26 -7.05 4.91 5.73
C LYS A 26 -5.84 4.13 5.22
N THR A 27 -4.73 4.20 5.95
CA THR A 27 -3.49 3.51 5.57
C THR A 27 -3.04 2.56 6.67
N PHE A 28 -2.78 1.31 6.31
CA PHE A 28 -2.11 0.36 7.17
C PHE A 28 -0.59 0.54 7.05
N THR A 29 0.03 1.14 8.06
CA THR A 29 1.49 1.26 8.15
C THR A 29 2.07 -0.03 8.72
N TRP A 30 2.69 -0.83 7.87
CA TRP A 30 3.26 -2.13 8.22
C TRP A 30 4.77 -2.00 8.48
N ASN A 31 5.19 -2.23 9.72
CA ASN A 31 6.60 -2.30 10.10
C ASN A 31 7.16 -3.71 9.87
N CYS A 32 8.12 -3.84 8.95
CA CYS A 32 8.74 -5.09 8.56
C CYS A 32 9.86 -5.59 9.47
N GLY A 33 10.28 -4.82 10.48
CA GLY A 33 11.43 -5.14 11.31
C GLY A 33 11.35 -6.54 11.95
N ASN A 34 10.14 -6.95 12.31
CA ASN A 34 9.83 -8.28 12.88
C ASN A 34 8.88 -9.11 12.02
N SER A 35 8.70 -8.74 10.74
CA SER A 35 7.76 -9.40 9.82
C SER A 35 8.30 -9.44 8.39
N VAL A 36 9.58 -9.79 8.25
CA VAL A 36 10.33 -9.69 6.99
C VAL A 36 9.78 -10.61 5.90
N GLY A 37 9.46 -11.86 6.24
CA GLY A 37 8.91 -12.84 5.31
C GLY A 37 7.54 -12.44 4.78
N THR A 38 6.68 -11.91 5.63
CA THR A 38 5.32 -11.49 5.27
C THR A 38 5.33 -10.20 4.44
N CYS A 39 6.19 -9.23 4.80
CA CYS A 39 6.48 -8.08 3.95
C CYS A 39 7.01 -8.48 2.57
N ASN A 40 7.91 -9.47 2.50
CA ASN A 40 8.36 -10.02 1.22
C ASN A 40 7.20 -10.59 0.39
N ASN A 41 6.24 -11.26 1.02
CA ASN A 41 5.05 -11.78 0.35
C ASN A 41 4.19 -10.66 -0.25
N TYR A 42 3.89 -9.63 0.55
CA TYR A 42 3.17 -8.44 0.09
C TYR A 42 3.91 -7.72 -1.03
N CYS A 43 5.18 -7.38 -0.86
CA CYS A 43 5.93 -6.61 -1.85
C CYS A 43 6.08 -7.37 -3.19
N TYR A 44 6.21 -8.70 -3.14
CA TYR A 44 6.15 -9.50 -4.37
C TYR A 44 4.77 -9.45 -5.02
N TYR A 45 3.69 -9.51 -4.26
CA TYR A 45 2.34 -9.34 -4.82
C TYR A 45 2.17 -7.95 -5.45
N ALA A 46 2.54 -6.91 -4.72
CA ALA A 46 2.37 -5.52 -5.13
C ALA A 46 3.13 -5.24 -6.44
N LYS A 47 4.44 -5.55 -6.46
CA LYS A 47 5.31 -5.29 -7.61
C LYS A 47 5.10 -6.28 -8.75
N CYS A 48 5.09 -7.58 -8.45
CA CYS A 48 5.29 -8.62 -9.47
C CYS A 48 4.01 -9.32 -9.94
N ARG A 49 2.87 -8.98 -9.34
CA ARG A 49 1.54 -9.50 -9.73
C ARG A 49 0.53 -8.39 -10.03
N SER A 50 1.02 -7.18 -10.35
CA SER A 50 0.20 -5.99 -10.64
C SER A 50 -0.76 -5.63 -9.47
N GLY A 51 -0.32 -5.89 -8.23
CA GLY A 51 -1.11 -5.68 -7.02
C GLY A 51 -1.02 -4.28 -6.40
N ALA A 52 -0.06 -3.47 -6.84
CA ALA A 52 0.30 -2.18 -6.23
C ALA A 52 -0.82 -1.12 -6.21
N LYS A 53 -1.78 -1.17 -7.15
CA LYS A 53 -2.86 -0.16 -7.27
C LYS A 53 -4.16 -0.55 -6.54
N ARG A 54 -4.10 -1.44 -5.55
CA ARG A 54 -5.29 -1.96 -4.86
C ARG A 54 -5.43 -1.36 -3.47
N SER A 55 -6.51 -0.63 -3.24
CA SER A 55 -7.07 -0.50 -1.89
C SER A 55 -7.79 -1.78 -1.53
N PHE A 56 -7.73 -2.15 -0.24
CA PHE A 56 -8.29 -3.39 0.27
C PHE A 56 -9.51 -3.09 1.12
N THR A 57 -10.56 -3.89 0.96
CA THR A 57 -11.83 -3.68 1.64
C THR A 57 -11.91 -4.56 2.87
N TYR A 58 -11.90 -3.95 4.07
CA TYR A 58 -11.95 -4.70 5.33
C TYR A 58 -13.27 -5.48 5.47
N ASP A 59 -13.15 -6.77 5.80
CA ASP A 59 -14.28 -7.65 6.12
C ASP A 59 -14.00 -8.37 7.45
N PRO A 60 -14.63 -7.93 8.56
CA PRO A 60 -14.46 -8.55 9.87
C PRO A 60 -15.15 -9.92 10.01
N ASN A 61 -15.94 -10.36 9.03
CA ASN A 61 -16.69 -11.60 9.14
C ASN A 61 -15.75 -12.82 9.14
N LYS A 62 -15.65 -13.47 10.31
CA LYS A 62 -14.77 -14.63 10.52
C LYS A 62 -15.11 -15.84 9.64
N SER A 63 -16.39 -16.02 9.29
CA SER A 63 -16.83 -17.09 8.38
C SER A 63 -16.30 -16.83 6.96
N ASN A 64 -16.40 -15.59 6.48
CA ASN A 64 -15.82 -15.20 5.19
C ASN A 64 -14.30 -15.36 5.19
N ALA A 65 -13.62 -14.92 6.25
CA ALA A 65 -12.18 -15.10 6.38
C ALA A 65 -11.76 -16.59 6.37
N ARG A 66 -12.52 -17.47 7.04
CA ARG A 66 -12.27 -18.93 6.99
C ARG A 66 -12.45 -19.47 5.57
N LYS A 67 -13.51 -19.07 4.85
CA LYS A 67 -13.73 -19.46 3.45
C LYS A 67 -12.58 -18.98 2.54
N ARG A 68 -12.09 -17.76 2.73
CA ARG A 68 -10.94 -17.21 1.99
C ARG A 68 -9.65 -18.00 2.26
N ARG A 69 -9.35 -18.37 3.50
CA ARG A 69 -8.20 -19.25 3.85
C ARG A 69 -8.26 -20.62 3.18
N VAL A 70 -9.46 -21.18 3.05
CA VAL A 70 -9.67 -22.44 2.31
C VAL A 70 -9.45 -22.23 0.82
N ALA A 71 -9.98 -21.14 0.26
CA ALA A 71 -9.89 -20.82 -1.16
C ALA A 71 -8.46 -20.43 -1.60
N SER A 72 -7.69 -19.75 -0.74
CA SER A 72 -6.27 -19.45 -0.97
C SER A 72 -5.42 -20.71 -0.98
N GLY A 73 -5.78 -21.67 -0.13
CA GLY A 73 -5.06 -22.92 0.07
C GLY A 73 -4.28 -22.98 1.38
N CYS A 74 -4.18 -21.90 2.16
CA CYS A 74 -3.48 -21.94 3.45
C CYS A 74 -4.07 -22.98 4.42
N SER A 75 -5.39 -23.20 4.40
CA SER A 75 -6.04 -24.26 5.22
C SER A 75 -5.59 -25.68 4.87
N LYS A 76 -4.95 -25.91 3.71
CA LYS A 76 -4.34 -27.20 3.35
C LYS A 76 -2.96 -27.42 3.99
N ASN A 77 -2.50 -26.46 4.80
CA ASN A 77 -1.23 -26.51 5.53
C ASN A 77 0.03 -26.72 4.65
N PRO A 78 0.23 -25.92 3.58
CA PRO A 78 1.38 -26.07 2.67
C PRO A 78 2.74 -25.84 3.35
N CYS A 79 2.76 -25.17 4.50
CA CYS A 79 3.96 -24.86 5.28
C CYS A 79 4.13 -25.76 6.52
N GLY A 80 3.19 -26.69 6.75
CA GLY A 80 3.17 -27.50 7.96
C GLY A 80 4.38 -28.43 8.12
N ARG A 81 4.58 -28.97 9.33
CA ARG A 81 5.68 -29.89 9.64
C ARG A 81 5.74 -31.10 8.69
N LYS A 82 4.59 -31.62 8.25
CA LYS A 82 4.48 -32.77 7.34
C LYS A 82 4.50 -32.39 5.85
N SER A 83 4.53 -31.11 5.50
CA SER A 83 4.57 -30.69 4.10
C SER A 83 5.89 -31.09 3.44
N ARG A 84 5.79 -31.63 2.23
CA ARG A 84 6.91 -31.95 1.33
C ARG A 84 7.11 -30.89 0.25
N LEU A 85 6.34 -29.80 0.30
CA LEU A 85 6.46 -28.72 -0.68
C LEU A 85 7.79 -27.97 -0.48
N PRO A 86 8.47 -27.58 -1.56
CA PRO A 86 9.76 -26.88 -1.47
C PRO A 86 9.65 -25.52 -0.78
N PHE A 87 8.45 -24.93 -0.76
CA PHE A 87 8.17 -23.62 -0.15
C PHE A 87 8.36 -23.62 1.38
N LYS A 88 8.22 -24.78 2.05
CA LYS A 88 8.34 -24.90 3.51
C LYS A 88 9.71 -24.45 4.04
N LYS A 89 10.76 -24.45 3.21
CA LYS A 89 12.10 -24.00 3.62
C LYS A 89 12.14 -22.54 4.11
N PHE A 90 11.16 -21.72 3.73
CA PHE A 90 11.05 -20.32 4.15
C PHE A 90 10.32 -20.15 5.50
N GLY A 91 9.65 -21.18 5.99
CA GLY A 91 9.02 -21.15 7.30
C GLY A 91 7.88 -22.14 7.46
N ARG A 92 7.28 -22.12 8.65
CA ARG A 92 6.27 -23.11 9.07
C ARG A 92 4.86 -22.55 9.18
N SER A 93 4.68 -21.28 8.86
CA SER A 93 3.39 -20.60 8.86
C SER A 93 3.04 -20.17 7.43
N CYS A 94 1.78 -20.30 7.04
CA CYS A 94 1.31 -19.85 5.73
C CYS A 94 0.87 -18.40 5.84
N ASP A 95 1.55 -17.51 5.12
CA ASP A 95 1.11 -16.14 4.90
C ASP A 95 0.38 -16.04 3.55
N GLU A 96 -0.66 -15.21 3.50
CA GLU A 96 -1.53 -15.04 2.33
C GLU A 96 -1.82 -13.56 2.06
N PHE A 97 -1.63 -13.15 0.81
CA PHE A 97 -1.95 -11.82 0.35
C PHE A 97 -2.73 -11.81 -0.97
N PRO A 98 -3.84 -11.08 -1.12
CA PRO A 98 -4.49 -10.25 -0.10
C PRO A 98 -5.02 -11.05 1.09
N PHE A 99 -5.09 -10.41 2.26
CA PHE A 99 -5.45 -11.06 3.52
C PHE A 99 -6.85 -11.65 3.48
N ALA A 100 -7.08 -12.76 4.21
CA ALA A 100 -8.43 -13.31 4.35
C ALA A 100 -9.42 -12.36 5.05
N SER A 101 -8.94 -11.37 5.79
CA SER A 101 -9.74 -10.29 6.39
C SER A 101 -10.11 -9.18 5.40
N THR A 102 -9.83 -9.34 4.11
CA THR A 102 -10.27 -8.40 3.07
C THR A 102 -11.15 -9.10 2.02
N LYS A 103 -11.98 -8.33 1.31
CA LYS A 103 -12.84 -8.88 0.23
C LYS A 103 -12.02 -9.45 -0.93
N GLU A 104 -10.84 -8.90 -1.17
CA GLU A 104 -9.92 -9.25 -2.27
C GLU A 104 -9.10 -10.52 -1.99
N GLY A 105 -9.13 -11.03 -0.74
CA GLY A 105 -8.42 -12.24 -0.36
C GLY A 105 -9.06 -13.54 -0.86
N GLY A 106 -8.35 -14.65 -0.67
CA GLY A 106 -8.83 -15.99 -1.01
C GLY A 106 -8.26 -16.55 -2.31
N LYS A 107 -9.12 -16.94 -3.26
CA LYS A 107 -8.71 -17.65 -4.48
C LYS A 107 -7.64 -16.86 -5.25
N GLY A 108 -6.51 -17.50 -5.54
CA GLY A 108 -5.41 -16.90 -6.30
C GLY A 108 -4.48 -15.99 -5.49
N ALA A 109 -4.69 -15.90 -4.16
CA ALA A 109 -3.79 -15.18 -3.25
C ALA A 109 -2.33 -15.64 -3.43
N GLN A 110 -1.43 -14.67 -3.28
CA GLN A 110 0.01 -14.83 -3.19
C GLN A 110 0.34 -15.42 -1.82
N LEU A 111 0.92 -16.62 -1.82
CA LEU A 111 1.30 -17.34 -0.62
C LEU A 111 2.81 -17.38 -0.45
N ARG A 112 3.25 -17.30 0.81
CA ARG A 112 4.62 -17.58 1.22
C ARG A 112 4.62 -18.35 2.52
N CYS A 113 5.53 -19.30 2.65
CA CYS A 113 5.80 -19.86 3.96
C CYS A 113 6.74 -18.94 4.72
N VAL A 114 6.39 -18.56 5.93
CA VAL A 114 7.13 -17.57 6.73
C VAL A 114 7.39 -18.10 8.13
N ASN A 115 8.32 -17.46 8.85
CA ASN A 115 8.55 -17.76 10.25
C ASN A 115 7.24 -17.51 11.04
N PRO A 116 6.79 -18.45 11.90
CA PRO A 116 5.61 -18.23 12.73
C PRO A 116 5.63 -16.94 13.55
N HIS A 117 6.79 -16.54 14.09
CA HIS A 117 6.94 -15.30 14.85
C HIS A 117 6.68 -14.05 13.98
N GLU A 118 7.14 -14.08 12.73
CA GLU A 118 6.88 -12.99 11.77
C GLU A 118 5.40 -12.89 11.40
N ASN A 119 4.75 -14.03 11.16
CA ASN A 119 3.31 -14.07 10.87
C ASN A 119 2.47 -13.59 12.06
N SER A 120 2.89 -13.92 13.28
CA SER A 120 2.25 -13.41 14.49
C SER A 120 2.46 -11.90 14.67
N SER A 121 3.65 -11.37 14.36
CA SER A 121 3.95 -9.94 14.43
C SER A 121 3.07 -9.14 13.47
N GLU A 122 2.97 -9.58 12.21
CA GLU A 122 2.04 -9.00 11.24
C GLU A 122 0.60 -9.04 11.76
N GLY A 123 0.13 -10.20 12.22
CA GLY A 123 -1.24 -10.35 12.72
C GLY A 123 -1.55 -9.40 13.88
N GLY A 124 -0.57 -9.13 14.75
CA GLY A 124 -0.67 -8.13 15.81
C GLY A 124 -0.85 -6.71 15.28
N GLN A 125 -0.02 -6.31 14.30
CA GLN A 125 -0.10 -4.99 13.65
C GLN A 125 -1.45 -4.81 12.92
N LEU A 126 -1.87 -5.81 12.14
CA LEU A 126 -3.16 -5.81 11.45
C LEU A 126 -4.33 -5.72 12.42
N ARG A 127 -4.31 -6.47 13.53
CA ARG A 127 -5.35 -6.37 14.56
C ARG A 127 -5.42 -4.97 15.16
N GLY A 128 -4.27 -4.35 15.45
CA GLY A 128 -4.21 -2.98 15.95
C GLY A 128 -4.81 -1.97 14.97
N PHE A 129 -4.52 -2.13 13.69
CA PHE A 129 -5.08 -1.30 12.62
C PHE A 129 -6.59 -1.51 12.43
N TYR A 130 -7.06 -2.77 12.37
CA TYR A 130 -8.48 -3.10 12.16
C TYR A 130 -9.42 -2.63 13.26
N ARG A 131 -8.92 -2.41 14.50
CA ARG A 131 -9.72 -1.77 15.56
C ARG A 131 -10.17 -0.36 15.21
N LYS A 132 -9.49 0.29 14.26
CA LYS A 132 -9.78 1.66 13.80
C LYS A 132 -10.67 1.68 12.55
N LEU A 133 -11.04 0.51 12.01
CA LEU A 133 -11.81 0.39 10.78
C LEU A 133 -13.24 -0.10 11.03
N LYS A 134 -14.17 0.44 10.26
CA LYS A 134 -15.54 -0.06 10.10
C LYS A 134 -15.60 -1.15 9.02
N PRO A 135 -16.55 -2.09 9.10
CA PRO A 135 -16.78 -3.07 8.03
C PRO A 135 -16.98 -2.38 6.68
N GLY A 136 -16.30 -2.85 5.63
CA GLY A 136 -16.41 -2.30 4.28
C GLY A 136 -15.52 -1.09 3.99
N GLU A 137 -14.82 -0.54 4.99
CA GLU A 137 -13.85 0.53 4.73
C GLU A 137 -12.68 0.04 3.89
N ARG A 138 -12.22 0.94 3.01
CA ARG A 138 -11.08 0.70 2.12
C ARG A 138 -9.82 1.28 2.72
N TYR A 139 -8.71 0.56 2.59
CA TYR A 139 -7.41 1.04 3.06
C TYR A 139 -6.27 0.72 2.09
N GLY A 140 -5.27 1.59 2.08
CA GLY A 140 -3.97 1.36 1.44
C GLY A 140 -2.96 0.75 2.40
N ILE A 141 -1.79 0.34 1.89
CA ILE A 141 -0.70 -0.22 2.71
C ILE A 141 0.56 0.59 2.43
N THR A 142 1.23 1.02 3.50
CA THR A 142 2.56 1.63 3.46
C THR A 142 3.49 0.77 4.30
N ILE A 143 4.73 0.60 3.85
CA ILE A 143 5.69 -0.31 4.48
C ILE A 143 6.84 0.49 5.11
N ARG A 144 7.28 0.10 6.32
CA ARG A 144 8.44 0.68 7.04
C ARG A 144 9.46 -0.40 7.41
N ASN A 145 10.72 -0.01 7.63
CA ASN A 145 11.82 -0.89 8.09
C ASN A 145 12.01 -2.15 7.23
N TYR A 146 11.91 -2.00 5.92
CA TYR A 146 11.82 -3.11 4.98
C TYR A 146 13.15 -3.47 4.31
N GLY A 147 14.27 -2.88 4.72
CA GLY A 147 15.58 -3.15 4.11
C GLY A 147 15.93 -4.65 4.05
N LYS A 148 15.44 -5.45 5.00
CA LYS A 148 15.62 -6.92 5.01
C LYS A 148 14.61 -7.66 4.12
N ALA A 149 13.51 -7.04 3.74
CA ALA A 149 12.52 -7.61 2.84
C ALA A 149 12.95 -7.37 1.38
N ARG A 150 13.72 -8.32 0.83
CA ARG A 150 14.26 -8.31 -0.54
C ARG A 150 13.32 -7.74 -1.61
N TYR A 151 12.05 -8.15 -1.63
CA TYR A 151 11.10 -7.69 -2.65
C TYR A 151 10.60 -6.27 -2.41
N CYS A 152 10.66 -5.78 -1.17
CA CYS A 152 10.43 -4.37 -0.88
C CYS A 152 11.68 -3.57 -1.25
N ALA A 153 12.87 -3.97 -0.77
CA ALA A 153 14.11 -3.23 -0.99
C ALA A 153 14.65 -3.24 -2.44
N ARG A 154 14.21 -4.16 -3.31
CA ARG A 154 14.73 -4.26 -4.69
C ARG A 154 13.61 -4.35 -5.71
N ARG A 155 13.79 -3.72 -6.88
CA ARG A 155 12.92 -3.88 -8.06
C ARG A 155 13.25 -5.18 -8.80
N THR A 156 13.01 -6.32 -8.15
CA THR A 156 13.16 -7.65 -8.79
C THR A 156 11.91 -8.48 -8.65
N CYS A 157 11.54 -9.15 -9.75
CA CYS A 157 10.45 -10.10 -9.78
C CYS A 157 10.90 -11.56 -9.91
N LYS A 158 12.20 -11.82 -9.81
CA LYS A 158 12.72 -13.20 -9.77
C LYS A 158 12.27 -13.86 -8.46
N ASN A 159 11.38 -14.85 -8.57
CA ASN A 159 10.95 -15.65 -7.43
C ASN A 159 12.17 -16.33 -6.77
N ASP A 160 12.35 -16.20 -5.44
CA ASP A 160 13.37 -16.94 -4.67
C ASP A 160 13.02 -18.43 -4.50
N GLY A 161 11.86 -18.82 -5.03
CA GLY A 161 11.26 -20.12 -4.81
C GLY A 161 10.36 -20.16 -3.58
N GLY A 162 10.12 -19.04 -2.91
CA GLY A 162 9.23 -18.94 -1.74
C GLY A 162 7.84 -18.44 -2.06
N GLN A 163 7.63 -17.85 -3.24
CA GLN A 163 6.33 -17.30 -3.65
C GLN A 163 5.55 -18.34 -4.43
N PHE A 164 4.32 -18.66 -3.99
CA PHE A 164 3.49 -19.68 -4.64
C PHE A 164 1.99 -19.34 -4.53
N TYR A 165 1.15 -20.15 -5.17
CA TYR A 165 -0.30 -20.05 -5.08
C TYR A 165 -0.95 -21.41 -5.35
N LEU A 166 -2.24 -21.53 -5.01
CA LEU A 166 -3.07 -22.68 -5.37
C LEU A 166 -3.71 -22.45 -6.76
N ASN A 167 -3.40 -23.30 -7.74
CA ASN A 167 -3.96 -23.19 -9.09
C ASN A 167 -5.39 -23.80 -9.19
N SER A 168 -6.01 -23.68 -10.37
CA SER A 168 -7.34 -24.24 -10.67
C SER A 168 -7.42 -25.76 -10.45
N ASN A 169 -6.34 -26.48 -10.70
CA ASN A 169 -6.21 -27.93 -10.48
C ASN A 169 -5.93 -28.29 -9.01
N ARG A 170 -6.09 -27.34 -8.08
CA ARG A 170 -5.89 -27.50 -6.64
C ARG A 170 -4.47 -27.96 -6.26
N LYS A 171 -3.48 -27.71 -7.11
CA LYS A 171 -2.05 -27.96 -6.87
C LYS A 171 -1.34 -26.65 -6.50
N PHE A 172 -0.38 -26.72 -5.58
CA PHE A 172 0.49 -25.59 -5.26
C PHE A 172 1.58 -25.47 -6.31
N VAL A 173 1.73 -24.28 -6.87
CA VAL A 173 2.72 -23.99 -7.90
C VAL A 173 3.46 -22.70 -7.56
N GLY A 174 4.76 -22.66 -7.85
CA GLY A 174 5.56 -21.46 -7.67
C GLY A 174 5.08 -20.34 -8.60
N ASN A 175 5.03 -19.11 -8.10
CA ASN A 175 4.70 -17.97 -8.94
C ASN A 175 5.84 -17.72 -9.94
N ARG A 176 5.51 -17.72 -11.22
CA ARG A 176 6.39 -17.14 -12.25
C ARG A 176 6.02 -15.67 -12.35
N PRO A 177 6.99 -14.74 -12.36
CA PRO A 177 6.68 -13.32 -12.52
C PRO A 177 5.92 -13.08 -13.82
N ARG A 178 4.94 -12.17 -13.80
CA ARG A 178 4.55 -11.47 -15.04
C ARG A 178 5.61 -10.41 -15.32
N ALA A 179 6.00 -10.24 -16.57
CA ALA A 179 6.83 -9.12 -16.97
C ALA A 179 6.20 -7.82 -16.45
N LEU A 180 7.01 -6.97 -15.81
CA LEU A 180 6.60 -5.63 -15.41
C LEU A 180 6.35 -4.83 -16.69
N ASN A 181 5.15 -4.29 -16.87
CA ASN A 181 4.98 -3.13 -17.74
C ASN A 181 5.31 -1.92 -16.87
N ASP A 182 6.29 -1.11 -17.28
CA ASP A 182 6.89 -0.02 -16.50
C ASP A 182 5.91 1.08 -16.05
N ALA A 183 4.66 1.08 -16.53
CA ALA A 183 3.59 2.03 -16.16
C ALA A 183 2.94 1.79 -14.78
N SER A 184 3.52 0.94 -13.92
CA SER A 184 2.99 0.68 -12.57
C SER A 184 3.67 1.56 -11.53
N GLY A 185 3.42 2.87 -11.63
CA GLY A 185 3.78 3.90 -10.65
C GLY A 185 3.58 3.42 -9.22
N PHE A 186 4.71 3.19 -8.56
CA PHE A 186 4.80 2.62 -7.23
C PHE A 186 5.73 3.52 -6.43
N THR A 187 5.15 4.34 -5.56
CA THR A 187 5.91 5.11 -4.59
C THR A 187 6.28 4.17 -3.44
N MET A 188 7.53 3.74 -3.42
CA MET A 188 8.15 3.23 -2.19
C MET A 188 8.91 4.38 -1.56
N ASN A 189 8.52 4.77 -0.35
CA ASN A 189 9.41 5.58 0.46
C ASN A 189 10.52 4.66 0.95
N GLU A 190 11.70 4.73 0.34
CA GLU A 190 12.96 4.13 0.82
C GLU A 190 13.38 4.76 2.13
N GLY A 191 12.68 4.36 3.20
CA GLY A 191 13.03 4.70 4.58
C GLY A 191 14.26 3.91 5.04
N ASN A 192 15.41 4.25 4.46
CA ASN A 192 16.73 4.15 5.07
C ASN A 192 17.41 5.52 4.96
N GLU A 193 16.68 6.58 5.27
CA GLU A 193 17.27 7.86 5.63
C GLU A 193 16.91 8.09 7.09
N ALA A 194 17.91 8.40 7.91
CA ALA A 194 17.66 9.32 9.03
C ALA A 194 16.80 10.47 8.46
N PRO A 195 15.78 10.98 9.17
CA PRO A 195 14.94 12.04 8.63
C PRO A 195 15.87 13.05 7.98
N ALA A 196 15.77 13.20 6.64
CA ALA A 196 16.49 14.26 5.99
C ALA A 196 15.89 15.50 6.62
N ASP A 197 16.64 16.14 7.52
CA ASP A 197 16.25 17.43 8.05
C ASP A 197 15.89 18.26 6.83
N LEU A 198 14.62 18.71 6.78
CA LEU A 198 14.20 19.63 5.74
C LEU A 198 15.20 20.78 5.78
N LYS A 199 16.03 20.89 4.75
CA LYS A 199 17.00 21.99 4.70
C LYS A 199 16.19 23.26 4.54
N GLN A 200 16.09 23.98 5.63
CA GLN A 200 15.58 25.34 5.68
C GLN A 200 16.70 26.23 5.15
N VAL A 201 16.46 26.85 3.99
CA VAL A 201 17.34 27.86 3.43
C VAL A 201 16.63 29.19 3.59
N GLU A 202 17.25 30.12 4.30
CA GLU A 202 16.81 31.51 4.35
C GLU A 202 17.29 32.20 3.07
N THR A 203 16.34 32.69 2.28
CA THR A 203 16.62 33.38 1.02
C THR A 203 16.81 34.87 1.27
N GLU A 204 17.34 35.59 0.25
CA GLU A 204 17.65 37.03 0.34
C GLU A 204 16.43 37.92 0.64
N ASP A 205 15.22 37.38 0.53
CA ASP A 205 13.95 38.04 0.89
C ASP A 205 13.53 37.83 2.36
N GLY A 206 14.32 37.12 3.16
CA GLY A 206 14.05 36.84 4.58
C GLY A 206 13.00 35.74 4.81
N ALA A 207 12.60 35.01 3.77
CA ALA A 207 11.70 33.86 3.89
C ALA A 207 12.49 32.55 4.09
N THR A 208 11.92 31.63 4.88
CA THR A 208 12.47 30.28 5.06
C THR A 208 11.86 29.33 4.02
N HIS A 209 12.71 28.77 3.15
CA HIS A 209 12.30 27.82 2.13
C HIS A 209 12.70 26.39 2.51
N LEU A 210 11.78 25.43 2.31
CA LEU A 210 12.05 24.00 2.48
C LEU A 210 12.56 23.44 1.15
N VAL A 211 13.81 22.95 1.14
CA VAL A 211 14.38 22.31 -0.06
C VAL A 211 13.98 20.84 -0.08
N LEU A 212 13.20 20.47 -1.09
CA LEU A 212 12.81 19.09 -1.38
C LEU A 212 13.72 18.57 -2.49
N ALA A 213 14.21 17.34 -2.36
CA ALA A 213 14.93 16.70 -3.45
C ALA A 213 13.97 16.51 -4.65
N GLU A 214 14.37 16.98 -5.82
CA GLU A 214 13.59 16.79 -7.05
C GLU A 214 13.49 15.30 -7.38
N ASP A 215 12.26 14.81 -7.53
CA ASP A 215 12.00 13.50 -8.12
C ASP A 215 11.80 13.69 -9.63
N PRO A 216 12.72 13.21 -10.49
CA PRO A 216 12.61 13.38 -11.94
C PRO A 216 11.43 12.60 -12.55
N ASP A 217 10.88 11.62 -11.83
CA ASP A 217 9.73 10.83 -12.28
C ASP A 217 8.39 11.42 -11.78
N ASP A 218 8.39 12.26 -10.75
CA ASP A 218 7.21 12.95 -10.19
C ASP A 218 7.57 14.34 -9.62
N PRO A 219 7.83 15.32 -10.50
CA PRO A 219 8.29 16.64 -10.08
C PRO A 219 7.23 17.32 -9.21
N ILE A 220 7.65 17.72 -8.00
CA ILE A 220 6.78 18.41 -7.05
C ILE A 220 6.45 19.80 -7.61
N GLY A 221 5.20 19.99 -8.03
CA GLY A 221 4.68 21.26 -8.54
C GLY A 221 4.00 22.13 -7.48
N ALA A 222 3.72 23.39 -7.83
CA ALA A 222 2.80 24.23 -7.06
C ALA A 222 1.41 23.58 -7.03
N GLY A 223 0.84 23.45 -5.84
CA GLY A 223 -0.41 22.73 -5.54
C GLY A 223 -0.21 21.34 -4.95
N SER A 224 1.00 20.78 -4.99
CA SER A 224 1.29 19.47 -4.38
C SER A 224 1.10 19.50 -2.87
N GLN A 225 0.59 18.40 -2.31
CA GLN A 225 0.41 18.24 -0.87
C GLN A 225 1.49 17.35 -0.27
N LEU A 226 2.18 17.89 0.73
CA LEU A 226 3.22 17.21 1.48
C LEU A 226 2.66 16.90 2.87
N TRP A 227 2.79 15.65 3.31
CA TRP A 227 2.37 15.26 4.64
C TRP A 227 3.54 15.28 5.60
N ASP A 228 3.42 16.06 6.67
CA ASP A 228 4.36 16.11 7.78
C ASP A 228 3.92 15.12 8.87
N SER A 229 4.76 14.12 9.10
CA SER A 229 4.51 13.08 10.09
C SER A 229 4.78 13.49 11.54
N GLU A 230 5.54 14.56 11.77
CA GLU A 230 5.84 15.07 13.11
C GLU A 230 4.71 15.93 13.65
N THR A 231 4.12 16.75 12.78
CA THR A 231 3.02 17.64 13.17
C THR A 231 1.63 17.12 12.82
N ASP A 232 1.55 16.00 12.09
CA ASP A 232 0.32 15.40 11.55
C ASP A 232 -0.50 16.39 10.71
N LYS A 233 0.20 17.22 9.92
CA LYS A 233 -0.39 18.25 9.07
C LYS A 233 -0.01 18.07 7.62
N SER A 234 -0.89 18.51 6.73
CA SER A 234 -0.59 18.63 5.30
C SER A 234 -0.19 20.06 4.96
N HIS A 235 0.87 20.18 4.17
CA HIS A 235 1.39 21.44 3.66
C HIS A 235 1.19 21.48 2.15
N THR A 236 0.67 22.59 1.63
CA THR A 236 0.51 22.80 0.19
C THR A 236 1.70 23.57 -0.35
N VAL A 237 2.35 23.04 -1.38
CA VAL A 237 3.42 23.73 -2.09
C VAL A 237 2.81 24.91 -2.84
N VAL A 238 3.12 26.13 -2.43
CA VAL A 238 2.55 27.35 -3.05
C VAL A 238 3.37 27.84 -4.24
N ARG A 239 4.66 27.49 -4.31
CA ARG A 239 5.57 27.85 -5.41
C ARG A 239 6.75 26.88 -5.42
N VAL A 240 7.25 26.58 -6.62
CA VAL A 240 8.52 25.87 -6.86
C VAL A 240 9.46 26.92 -7.47
N LEU A 241 10.69 27.02 -6.96
CA LEU A 241 11.69 27.98 -7.45
C LEU A 241 12.38 27.45 -8.70
#